data_AF-A0A7S2B487-F1
#
_entry.id   AF-A0A7S2B487-F1
#
_cell.length_a   1.000
_cell.length_b   1.000
_cell.length_c   1.000
_cell.angle_alpha   90.00
_cell.angle_beta   90.00
_cell.angle_gamma   90.00
#
_symmetry.space_group_name_H-M   'P 1'
#
loop_
_entity.id
_entity.type
_entity.pdbx_description
1 polymer ?
#
loop_
_entity_poly.entity_id
_entity_poly.type
_entity_poly.pdbx_seq_one_letter_code
_entity_poly.pdbx_strand_id
1 'polypeptide(L)'
;REDVKKPPPEKIDYFVLASSSYENFDSIAKLASQLNAALVSDFWIEHVIEQNCVGDPNDVRIHHTPLPAGGIPALANVKIAITAVKSRSAKDEIKAMASVAYPTMEVCRDDTFTHLIAGEPRGKRYEAATCRGDVHIVTPKWLEECLRRWERAPEEEFALAV
;
A
#
# COMPACT_ATOMS: atom_id res chain seq x y z
N ARG A 1 38.30 25.83 24.65
CA ARG A 1 37.64 24.73 23.93
C ARG A 1 36.57 25.40 23.11
N GLU A 2 36.82 25.57 21.82
CA GLU A 2 35.84 26.16 20.90
C GLU A 2 34.65 25.22 20.81
N ASP A 3 33.46 25.78 21.00
CA ASP A 3 32.20 25.10 20.72
C ASP A 3 32.17 24.81 19.22
N VAL A 4 32.51 23.57 18.84
CA VAL A 4 32.29 23.08 17.49
C VAL A 4 30.78 23.14 17.26
N LYS A 5 30.32 24.21 16.60
CA LYS A 5 28.94 24.31 16.11
C LYS A 5 28.70 23.07 15.27
N LYS A 6 27.88 22.16 15.79
CA LYS A 6 27.41 20.99 15.05
C LYS A 6 26.92 21.52 13.69
N PRO A 7 27.40 20.99 12.56
CA PRO A 7 26.92 21.44 11.27
C PRO A 7 25.40 21.37 11.26
N PRO A 8 24.72 22.33 10.60
CA PRO A 8 23.27 22.23 10.45
C PRO A 8 22.94 20.83 9.91
N PRO A 9 21.87 20.18 10.41
CA PRO A 9 21.51 18.86 9.93
C PRO A 9 21.47 18.90 8.40
N GLU A 10 22.17 17.96 7.77
CA GLU A 10 22.23 17.86 6.31
C GLU A 10 20.79 17.86 5.77
N LYS A 11 20.56 18.64 4.71
CA LYS A 11 19.24 18.76 4.09
C LYS A 11 18.79 17.36 3.68
N ILE A 12 17.63 16.92 4.17
CA ILE A 12 17.01 15.67 3.76
C ILE A 12 16.20 15.94 2.50
N ASP A 13 16.57 15.32 1.38
CA ASP A 13 15.86 15.47 0.10
C ASP A 13 14.76 14.41 -0.09
N TYR A 14 14.94 13.21 0.48
CA TYR A 14 14.03 12.06 0.29
C TYR A 14 13.73 11.34 1.61
N PHE A 15 12.47 10.99 1.81
CA PHE A 15 12.01 10.02 2.80
C PHE A 15 11.58 8.74 2.09
N VAL A 16 12.11 7.59 2.49
CA VAL A 16 11.74 6.31 1.89
C VAL A 16 10.72 5.60 2.78
N LEU A 17 9.51 5.37 2.25
CA LEU A 17 8.52 4.47 2.83
C LEU A 17 8.75 3.08 2.26
N ALA A 18 9.34 2.19 3.06
CA ALA A 18 9.47 0.79 2.66
C ALA A 18 8.08 0.12 2.59
N SER A 19 7.93 -0.80 1.63
CA SER A 19 6.76 -1.66 1.46
C SER A 19 6.43 -2.47 2.73
N SER A 20 7.45 -2.78 3.54
CA SER A 20 7.32 -3.45 4.83
C SER A 20 6.90 -2.53 5.99
N SER A 21 6.68 -1.24 5.73
CA SER A 21 6.54 -0.19 6.74
C SER A 21 5.37 0.76 6.45
N TYR A 22 4.37 0.32 5.68
CA TYR A 22 3.21 1.14 5.31
C TYR A 22 2.41 1.65 6.51
N GLU A 23 2.46 0.96 7.65
CA GLU A 23 1.85 1.43 8.90
C GLU A 23 2.43 2.75 9.41
N ASN A 24 3.62 3.12 8.95
CA ASN A 24 4.28 4.38 9.29
C ASN A 24 3.99 5.51 8.29
N PHE A 25 3.13 5.27 7.29
CA PHE A 25 2.83 6.21 6.22
C PHE A 25 2.50 7.63 6.73
N ASP A 26 1.52 7.78 7.62
CA ASP A 26 1.08 9.09 8.10
C ASP A 26 2.21 9.86 8.80
N SER A 27 3.01 9.17 9.61
CA SER A 27 4.13 9.76 10.34
C SER A 27 5.23 10.22 9.40
N ILE A 28 5.59 9.39 8.42
CA ILE A 28 6.65 9.68 7.46
C ILE A 28 6.20 10.77 6.47
N ALA A 29 4.96 10.70 5.96
CA ALA A 29 4.39 11.71 5.07
C ALA A 29 4.34 13.10 5.74
N LYS A 30 3.98 13.14 7.03
CA LYS A 30 4.02 14.38 7.81
C LYS A 30 5.44 14.94 7.92
N LEU A 31 6.43 14.11 8.22
CA LEU A 31 7.83 14.54 8.32
C LEU A 31 8.38 15.02 6.97
N ALA A 32 8.10 14.29 5.88
CA ALA A 32 8.49 14.67 4.53
C ALA A 32 7.94 16.05 4.16
N SER A 33 6.65 16.30 4.45
CA SER A 33 6.02 17.60 4.26
C SER A 33 6.66 18.71 5.12
N GLN A 34 6.95 18.45 6.40
CA GLN A 34 7.58 19.42 7.30
C GLN A 34 9.00 19.84 6.86
N LEU A 35 9.73 18.93 6.22
CA LEU A 35 11.10 19.15 5.78
C LEU A 35 11.21 19.52 4.30
N ASN A 36 10.08 19.67 3.60
CA ASN A 36 10.02 19.92 2.16
C ASN A 36 10.87 18.91 1.36
N ALA A 37 10.74 17.64 1.74
CA ALA A 37 11.41 16.50 1.15
C ALA A 37 10.40 15.64 0.38
N ALA A 38 10.85 14.96 -0.66
CA ALA A 38 10.00 14.01 -1.38
C ALA A 38 9.81 12.75 -0.55
N LEU A 39 8.57 12.32 -0.32
CA LEU A 39 8.30 10.95 0.11
C LEU A 39 8.41 10.05 -1.13
N VAL A 40 9.13 8.95 -1.04
CA VAL A 40 9.30 7.95 -2.10
C VAL A 40 9.12 6.54 -1.53
N SER A 41 8.80 5.55 -2.36
CA SER A 41 8.78 4.14 -1.94
C SER A 41 10.16 3.49 -2.06
N ASP A 42 10.37 2.34 -1.43
CA ASP A 42 11.54 1.48 -1.68
C ASP A 42 11.67 1.04 -3.15
N PHE A 43 10.54 0.83 -3.85
CA PHE A 43 10.56 0.62 -5.31
C PHE A 43 11.17 1.79 -6.11
N TRP A 44 11.16 3.02 -5.56
CA TRP A 44 11.87 4.18 -6.13
C TRP A 44 13.37 3.98 -6.11
N ILE A 45 13.88 3.50 -5.00
CA ILE A 45 15.30 3.22 -4.87
C ILE A 45 15.72 2.11 -5.82
N GLU A 46 14.93 1.04 -5.95
CA GLU A 46 15.20 -0.07 -6.88
C GLU A 46 15.30 0.41 -8.33
N HIS A 47 14.30 1.16 -8.81
CA HIS A 47 14.32 1.68 -10.17
C HIS A 47 15.46 2.67 -10.44
N VAL A 48 15.75 3.58 -9.49
CA VAL A 48 16.87 4.51 -9.60
C VAL A 48 18.19 3.75 -9.74
N ILE A 49 18.35 2.64 -9.02
CA ILE A 49 19.50 1.74 -9.14
C ILE A 49 19.51 1.06 -10.52
N GLU A 50 18.37 0.51 -10.96
CA GLU A 50 18.24 -0.21 -12.24
C GLU A 50 18.51 0.69 -13.46
N GLN A 51 17.96 1.91 -13.46
CA GLN A 51 18.12 2.86 -14.56
C GLN A 51 19.37 3.74 -14.42
N ASN A 52 20.04 3.69 -13.27
CA ASN A 52 21.17 4.57 -12.93
C ASN A 52 20.83 6.05 -13.16
N CYS A 53 19.61 6.45 -12.80
CA CYS A 53 19.08 7.79 -13.04
C CYS A 53 18.12 8.20 -11.92
N VAL A 54 18.32 9.39 -11.35
CA VAL A 54 17.38 9.99 -10.37
C VAL A 54 16.29 10.71 -11.17
N GLY A 55 15.19 10.01 -11.44
CA GLY A 55 13.99 10.57 -12.08
C GLY A 55 13.22 11.53 -11.15
N ASP A 56 12.19 12.19 -11.69
CA ASP A 56 11.29 13.01 -10.88
C ASP A 56 10.61 12.12 -9.82
N PRO A 57 10.79 12.40 -8.51
CA PRO A 57 10.14 11.62 -7.46
C PRO A 57 8.62 11.74 -7.45
N ASN A 58 8.04 12.63 -8.28
CA ASN A 58 6.61 12.78 -8.51
C ASN A 58 6.11 12.10 -9.80
N ASP A 59 6.97 11.44 -10.58
CA ASP A 59 6.53 10.71 -11.78
C ASP A 59 5.81 9.42 -11.36
N VAL A 60 4.48 9.49 -11.39
CA VAL A 60 3.55 8.39 -11.09
C VAL A 60 3.77 7.15 -11.94
N ARG A 61 4.42 7.26 -13.11
CA ARG A 61 4.75 6.08 -13.95
C ARG A 61 5.89 5.28 -13.39
N ILE A 62 6.73 5.95 -12.62
CA ILE A 62 7.95 5.40 -12.10
C ILE A 62 7.69 5.01 -10.65
N HIS A 63 7.03 5.86 -9.84
CA HIS A 63 6.95 5.66 -8.39
C HIS A 63 5.67 6.16 -7.74
N HIS A 64 5.24 5.41 -6.73
CA HIS A 64 4.05 5.62 -5.89
C HIS A 64 4.16 6.81 -4.97
N THR A 65 4.58 7.99 -5.44
CA THR A 65 4.56 9.20 -4.64
C THR A 65 4.73 10.48 -5.46
N PRO A 66 4.27 11.64 -4.94
CA PRO A 66 3.35 11.75 -3.81
C PRO A 66 2.08 11.04 -4.23
N LEU A 67 1.60 10.11 -3.38
CA LEU A 67 0.42 9.32 -3.70
C LEU A 67 -0.63 10.36 -4.06
N PRO A 68 -1.20 10.34 -5.28
CA PRO A 68 -2.27 11.25 -5.63
C PRO A 68 -3.24 11.27 -4.46
N ALA A 69 -3.61 12.46 -3.97
CA ALA A 69 -4.32 12.59 -2.69
C ALA A 69 -5.63 11.75 -2.60
N GLY A 70 -6.13 11.24 -3.74
CA GLY A 70 -7.26 10.33 -3.84
C GLY A 70 -6.92 8.84 -3.96
N GLY A 71 -5.67 8.39 -3.83
CA GLY A 71 -5.26 7.00 -4.04
C GLY A 71 -5.34 6.56 -5.51
N ILE A 72 -5.46 5.24 -5.74
CA ILE A 72 -5.63 4.62 -7.06
C ILE A 72 -7.11 4.77 -7.48
N PRO A 73 -7.45 5.58 -8.49
CA PRO A 73 -8.85 5.87 -8.82
C PRO A 73 -9.68 4.62 -9.19
N ALA A 74 -9.05 3.60 -9.77
CA ALA A 74 -9.69 2.34 -10.12
C ALA A 74 -10.16 1.51 -8.91
N LEU A 75 -9.70 1.86 -7.69
CA LEU A 75 -10.10 1.22 -6.43
C LEU A 75 -11.23 1.97 -5.70
N ALA A 76 -11.77 3.06 -6.25
CA ALA A 76 -12.74 3.91 -5.55
C ALA A 76 -14.02 3.19 -5.07
N ASN A 77 -14.43 2.13 -5.78
CA ASN A 77 -15.61 1.33 -5.46
C ASN A 77 -15.25 -0.02 -4.81
N VAL A 78 -13.97 -0.22 -4.48
CA VAL A 78 -13.52 -1.44 -3.81
C VAL A 78 -13.81 -1.33 -2.32
N LYS A 79 -14.51 -2.35 -1.83
CA LYS A 79 -14.70 -2.63 -0.41
C LYS A 79 -14.09 -3.97 -0.08
N ILE A 80 -13.25 -4.02 0.95
CA ILE A 80 -12.52 -5.23 1.32
C ILE A 80 -13.05 -5.84 2.61
N ALA A 81 -13.00 -7.16 2.71
CA ALA A 81 -13.03 -7.87 3.99
C ALA A 81 -11.77 -8.74 4.11
N ILE A 82 -11.30 -8.99 5.33
CA ILE A 82 -10.08 -9.77 5.57
C ILE A 82 -10.45 -11.05 6.32
N THR A 83 -10.00 -12.21 5.85
CA THR A 83 -10.24 -13.52 6.49
C THR A 83 -9.03 -14.44 6.45
N ALA A 84 -8.96 -15.37 7.41
CA ALA A 84 -7.97 -16.45 7.48
C ALA A 84 -6.49 -16.04 7.37
N VAL A 85 -6.17 -14.76 7.58
CA VAL A 85 -4.78 -14.25 7.67
C VAL A 85 -4.17 -14.63 9.02
N LYS A 86 -2.92 -15.14 8.98
CA LYS A 86 -2.24 -15.88 10.06
C LYS A 86 -2.03 -15.10 11.36
N SER A 87 -1.85 -13.78 11.29
CA SER A 87 -1.54 -12.96 12.47
C SER A 87 -2.32 -11.64 12.48
N ARG A 88 -2.42 -11.02 13.66
CA ARG A 88 -2.97 -9.66 13.79
C ARG A 88 -2.11 -8.64 13.04
N SER A 89 -0.78 -8.75 13.15
CA SER A 89 0.16 -7.87 12.46
C SER A 89 -0.06 -7.88 10.95
N ALA A 90 -0.18 -9.05 10.32
CA ALA A 90 -0.42 -9.16 8.89
C ALA A 90 -1.79 -8.58 8.48
N LYS A 91 -2.80 -8.65 9.35
CA LYS A 91 -4.10 -7.98 9.09
C LYS A 91 -3.98 -6.47 9.18
N ASP A 92 -3.17 -5.96 10.10
CA ASP A 92 -2.96 -4.52 10.27
C ASP A 92 -2.13 -3.95 9.10
N GLU A 93 -1.18 -4.71 8.56
CA GLU A 93 -0.45 -4.40 7.33
C GLU A 93 -1.39 -4.32 6.11
N ILE A 94 -2.30 -5.29 5.93
CA ILE A 94 -3.32 -5.23 4.86
C ILE A 94 -4.21 -3.98 4.99
N LYS A 95 -4.56 -3.56 6.21
CA LYS A 95 -5.33 -2.32 6.42
C LYS A 95 -4.51 -1.07 6.09
N ALA A 96 -3.22 -1.07 6.44
CA ALA A 96 -2.32 0.02 6.10
C ALA A 96 -2.19 0.15 4.57
N MET A 97 -1.93 -0.97 3.88
CA MET A 97 -1.94 -1.03 2.41
C MET A 97 -3.26 -0.54 1.83
N ALA A 98 -4.39 -0.92 2.44
CA ALA A 98 -5.70 -0.50 1.97
C ALA A 98 -5.88 1.02 2.04
N SER A 99 -5.46 1.63 3.15
CA SER A 99 -5.51 3.08 3.34
C SER A 99 -4.60 3.84 2.37
N VAL A 100 -3.44 3.27 2.03
CA VAL A 100 -2.51 3.84 1.03
C VAL A 100 -3.09 3.70 -0.38
N ALA A 101 -3.66 2.54 -0.70
CA ALA A 101 -4.20 2.22 -2.02
C ALA A 101 -5.41 3.09 -2.35
N TYR A 102 -6.29 3.34 -1.38
CA TYR A 102 -7.37 4.30 -1.50
C TYR A 102 -7.81 4.80 -0.11
N PRO A 103 -7.61 6.10 0.23
CA PRO A 103 -7.80 6.61 1.59
C PRO A 103 -9.18 6.37 2.22
N THR A 104 -10.22 6.23 1.39
CA THR A 104 -11.59 5.97 1.86
C THR A 104 -12.04 4.54 1.61
N MET A 105 -11.12 3.60 1.33
CA MET A 105 -11.48 2.19 1.12
C MET A 105 -12.01 1.59 2.41
N GLU A 106 -13.20 1.00 2.31
CA GLU A 106 -13.89 0.42 3.45
C GLU A 106 -13.35 -0.98 3.75
N VAL A 107 -12.98 -1.21 5.02
CA VAL A 107 -12.69 -2.54 5.56
C VAL A 107 -13.93 -3.07 6.28
N CYS A 108 -14.79 -3.74 5.53
CA CYS A 108 -16.11 -4.19 5.97
C CYS A 108 -16.03 -5.27 7.05
N ARG A 109 -16.97 -5.21 7.99
CA ARG A 109 -17.20 -6.27 8.99
C ARG A 109 -18.43 -7.14 8.67
N ASP A 110 -19.31 -6.63 7.83
CA ASP A 110 -20.49 -7.31 7.31
C ASP A 110 -20.21 -7.92 5.92
N ASP A 111 -21.26 -8.31 5.21
CA ASP A 111 -21.19 -8.95 3.90
C ASP A 111 -21.34 -7.95 2.73
N THR A 112 -21.12 -6.65 2.93
CA THR A 112 -21.23 -5.64 1.84
C THR A 112 -19.95 -5.47 1.01
N PHE A 113 -18.92 -6.26 1.30
CA PHE A 113 -17.64 -6.21 0.57
C PHE A 113 -17.76 -6.73 -0.86
N THR A 114 -16.88 -6.19 -1.71
CA THR A 114 -16.68 -6.59 -3.12
C THR A 114 -15.49 -7.53 -3.29
N HIS A 115 -14.51 -7.43 -2.39
CA HIS A 115 -13.28 -8.21 -2.41
C HIS A 115 -13.07 -8.85 -1.03
N LEU A 116 -12.79 -10.15 -1.01
CA LEU A 116 -12.38 -10.87 0.17
C LEU A 116 -10.88 -11.15 0.08
N ILE A 117 -10.09 -10.45 0.90
CA ILE A 117 -8.67 -10.69 1.07
C ILE A 117 -8.51 -11.89 2.00
N ALA A 118 -8.19 -13.05 1.43
CA ALA A 118 -8.13 -14.34 2.12
C ALA A 118 -6.70 -14.88 2.18
N GLY A 119 -6.24 -15.24 3.39
CA GLY A 119 -4.94 -15.88 3.58
C GLY A 119 -4.96 -17.40 3.35
N GLU A 120 -6.10 -18.05 3.57
CA GLU A 120 -6.32 -19.48 3.39
C GLU A 120 -7.80 -19.72 3.01
N PRO A 121 -8.12 -20.80 2.25
CA PRO A 121 -9.47 -21.07 1.74
C PRO A 121 -10.37 -21.67 2.83
N ARG A 122 -10.58 -20.92 3.91
CA ARG A 122 -11.36 -21.39 5.07
C ARG A 122 -12.15 -20.29 5.77
N GLY A 123 -13.18 -20.73 6.48
CA GLY A 123 -13.96 -19.92 7.41
C GLY A 123 -15.19 -19.29 6.77
N LYS A 124 -16.12 -18.87 7.64
CA LYS A 124 -17.48 -18.46 7.25
C LYS A 124 -17.54 -17.40 6.14
N ARG A 125 -16.65 -16.41 6.16
CA ARG A 125 -16.61 -15.37 5.12
C ARG A 125 -16.14 -15.91 3.77
N TYR A 126 -15.20 -16.86 3.76
CA TYR A 126 -14.72 -17.49 2.54
C TYR A 126 -15.81 -18.35 1.90
N GLU A 127 -16.46 -19.18 2.71
CA GLU A 127 -17.61 -20.00 2.29
C GLU A 127 -18.75 -19.13 1.74
N ALA A 128 -19.11 -18.06 2.46
CA ALA A 128 -20.14 -17.13 2.03
C ALA A 128 -19.79 -16.41 0.72
N ALA A 129 -18.56 -15.88 0.60
CA ALA A 129 -18.10 -15.21 -0.62
C ALA A 129 -18.13 -16.16 -1.84
N THR A 130 -17.72 -17.42 -1.65
CA THR A 130 -17.75 -18.44 -2.71
C THR A 130 -19.18 -18.71 -3.20
N CYS A 131 -20.16 -18.64 -2.30
CA CYS A 131 -21.57 -18.86 -2.65
C CYS A 131 -22.23 -17.67 -3.36
N ARG A 132 -21.73 -16.44 -3.16
CA ARG A 132 -22.39 -15.23 -3.70
C ARG A 132 -22.10 -15.00 -5.18
N GLY A 133 -20.94 -15.40 -5.68
CA GLY A 133 -20.55 -15.25 -7.09
C GLY A 133 -20.28 -13.80 -7.57
N ASP A 134 -20.55 -12.79 -6.75
CA ASP A 134 -20.31 -11.36 -6.99
C ASP A 134 -19.09 -10.81 -6.22
N VAL A 135 -18.37 -11.68 -5.50
CA VAL A 135 -17.20 -11.32 -4.70
C VAL A 135 -15.93 -11.88 -5.32
N HIS A 136 -14.93 -11.03 -5.49
CA HIS A 136 -13.58 -11.47 -5.83
C HIS A 136 -12.86 -11.98 -4.59
N ILE A 137 -12.42 -13.24 -4.61
CA ILE A 137 -11.65 -13.83 -3.52
C ILE A 137 -10.17 -13.83 -3.92
N VAL A 138 -9.39 -12.97 -3.28
CA VAL A 138 -8.01 -12.70 -3.66
C VAL A 138 -7.05 -12.86 -2.47
N THR A 139 -5.79 -13.13 -2.76
CA THR A 139 -4.71 -13.14 -1.76
C THR A 139 -4.29 -11.71 -1.38
N PRO A 140 -3.60 -11.49 -0.25
CA PRO A 140 -3.02 -10.18 0.10
C PRO A 140 -2.14 -9.57 -1.00
N LYS A 141 -1.49 -10.42 -1.81
CA LYS A 141 -0.64 -10.03 -2.94
C LYS A 141 -1.36 -9.18 -3.99
N TRP A 142 -2.68 -9.33 -4.12
CA TRP A 142 -3.45 -8.48 -5.03
C TRP A 142 -3.32 -6.99 -4.66
N LEU A 143 -3.37 -6.68 -3.36
CA LEU A 143 -3.27 -5.31 -2.88
C LEU A 143 -1.82 -4.80 -2.95
N GLU A 144 -0.85 -5.67 -2.65
CA GLU A 144 0.58 -5.40 -2.88
C GLU A 144 0.84 -5.04 -4.34
N GLU A 145 0.25 -5.79 -5.27
CA GLU A 145 0.39 -5.56 -6.70
C GLU A 145 -0.31 -4.29 -7.16
N CYS A 146 -1.51 -4.01 -6.64
CA CYS A 146 -2.21 -2.76 -6.92
C CYS A 146 -1.34 -1.56 -6.52
N LEU A 147 -0.75 -1.64 -5.33
CA LEU A 147 0.18 -0.64 -4.84
C LEU A 147 1.44 -0.59 -5.69
N ARG A 148 2.01 -1.74 -6.08
CA ARG A 148 3.24 -1.82 -6.88
C ARG A 148 3.09 -1.26 -8.30
N ARG A 149 1.90 -1.39 -8.90
CA ARG A 149 1.61 -0.91 -10.27
C ARG A 149 0.86 0.42 -10.31
N TRP A 150 0.43 0.93 -9.15
CA TRP A 150 -0.48 2.08 -9.03
C TRP A 150 -1.77 1.97 -9.86
N GLU A 151 -2.26 0.74 -10.02
CA GLU A 151 -3.46 0.44 -10.80
C GLU A 151 -4.22 -0.71 -10.16
N ARG A 152 -5.46 -0.95 -10.60
CA ARG A 152 -6.20 -2.13 -10.14
C ARG A 152 -5.63 -3.37 -10.84
N ALA A 153 -4.95 -4.22 -10.06
CA ALA A 153 -4.48 -5.50 -10.55
C ALA A 153 -5.67 -6.41 -10.91
N PRO A 154 -5.55 -7.27 -11.94
CA PRO A 154 -6.58 -8.23 -12.29
C PRO A 154 -6.76 -9.26 -11.17
N GLU A 155 -7.98 -9.43 -10.66
CA GLU A 155 -8.25 -10.28 -9.50
C GLU A 155 -7.93 -11.76 -9.76
N GLU A 156 -8.12 -12.22 -11.00
CA GLU A 156 -7.94 -13.62 -11.40
C GLU A 156 -6.48 -14.09 -11.23
N GLU A 157 -5.50 -13.21 -11.45
CA GLU A 157 -4.08 -13.52 -11.27
C GLU A 157 -3.70 -13.76 -9.80
N PHE A 158 -4.50 -13.22 -8.88
CA PHE A 158 -4.27 -13.27 -7.44
C PHE A 158 -5.37 -14.04 -6.71
N ALA A 159 -6.21 -14.76 -7.44
CA ALA A 159 -7.26 -15.59 -6.87
C ALA A 159 -6.65 -16.61 -5.90
N LEU A 160 -7.31 -16.81 -4.76
CA LEU A 160 -6.86 -17.82 -3.81
C LEU A 160 -7.19 -19.21 -4.38
N ALA A 161 -6.18 -19.85 -4.98
CA ALA A 161 -6.30 -21.20 -5.52
C ALA A 161 -6.80 -22.18 -4.44
N VAL A 162 -7.79 -22.99 -4.83
CA VAL A 162 -8.43 -24.01 -4.00
C VAL A 162 -7.77 -25.37 -4.23
#